data_AF-Q4DBM2-F1
#
_entry.id   AF-Q4DBM2-F1
#
_cell.length_a   1.000
_cell.length_b   1.000
_cell.length_c   1.000
_cell.angle_alpha   90.00
_cell.angle_beta   90.00
_cell.angle_gamma   90.00
#
_symmetry.space_group_name_H-M   'P 1'
#
loop_
_entity.id
_entity.type
_entity.pdbx_description
1 polymer ?
#
loop_
_entity_poly.entity_id
_entity_poly.type
_entity_poly.pdbx_seq_one_letter_code
_entity_poly.pdbx_strand_id
1 'polypeptide(L)'
;MSAGGPGDRRHFVLFQHGVWGTSADFDALIRCVFEENERNCHKTHDEHLREVTLGDFASALGPNCKTNEAGGRLFAWRGLTCFAPGSNRWKGTNWRTRTCASRTLKEFLPVFGDWLRTVEENEEGGNCPVCFSVVGHSFGGIIVREFLYLLLVAVEGDELDDGPFDEVRCVREKLVQLNVTFENFITIATPHCGVGQCLLSAMYYGTWFLAVLCAPSLSELLLKDSEAVLSTHLIDRGHLAALRLFRRRTLFANTQKDMLVGFATSSLLYGGARDDTVRIVGLATEALPCASAFSEENSEYSAVMHLPRLRERSGSVTPTHTLKDLYHEGVGEERQESESEYAELAAHGSPQSIAEALRQELDWRLVALRYTGRFPVAHVACLGLVPRVASSPAIMRRVAQEIIQLQ
;
A
#
# COMPACT_ATOMS: atom_id res chain seq x y z
N MET A 1 -8.07 24.11 20.58
CA MET A 1 -7.99 22.73 21.14
C MET A 1 -6.56 22.29 20.93
N SER A 2 -5.81 22.07 22.01
CA SER A 2 -4.41 21.65 21.94
C SER A 2 -4.37 20.27 21.29
N ALA A 3 -3.78 20.14 20.10
CA ALA A 3 -3.52 18.84 19.51
C ALA A 3 -2.64 18.05 20.49
N GLY A 4 -3.15 16.90 20.93
CA GLY A 4 -2.44 15.99 21.82
C GLY A 4 -1.06 15.68 21.26
N GLY A 5 -0.07 15.58 22.15
CA GLY A 5 1.28 15.25 21.73
C GLY A 5 1.25 13.91 20.98
N PRO A 6 2.17 13.66 20.04
CA PRO A 6 2.23 12.39 19.29
C PRO A 6 2.50 11.14 20.15
N GLY A 7 2.60 11.26 21.48
CA GLY A 7 2.49 10.16 22.44
C GLY A 7 1.06 9.73 22.77
N ASP A 8 0.05 10.55 22.46
CA ASP A 8 -1.37 10.37 22.79
C ASP A 8 -2.17 9.71 21.66
N ARG A 9 -1.53 8.90 20.82
CA ARG A 9 -2.18 8.27 19.65
C ARG A 9 -1.79 6.81 19.49
N ARG A 10 -2.73 5.99 19.03
CA ARG A 10 -2.52 4.57 18.70
C ARG A 10 -2.53 4.43 17.18
N HIS A 11 -1.43 4.00 16.59
CA HIS A 11 -1.30 3.86 15.14
C HIS A 11 -0.84 2.45 14.77
N PHE A 12 -1.67 1.74 14.01
CA PHE A 12 -1.32 0.46 13.43
C PHE A 12 -0.97 0.61 11.94
N VAL A 13 0.16 0.06 11.52
CA VAL A 13 0.63 0.09 10.13
C VAL A 13 0.86 -1.34 9.62
N LEU A 14 0.09 -1.74 8.60
CA LEU A 14 0.29 -3.01 7.88
C LEU A 14 1.25 -2.81 6.70
N PHE A 15 2.23 -3.69 6.54
CA PHE A 15 3.18 -3.69 5.43
C PHE A 15 3.06 -4.97 4.62
N GLN A 16 2.73 -4.89 3.33
CA GLN A 16 2.60 -6.06 2.46
C GLN A 16 3.67 -6.06 1.36
N HIS A 17 4.47 -7.11 1.32
CA HIS A 17 5.50 -7.29 0.30
C HIS A 17 4.86 -7.84 -0.98
N GLY A 18 5.54 -7.69 -2.11
CA GLY A 18 5.12 -8.27 -3.39
C GLY A 18 5.85 -9.56 -3.74
N VAL A 19 5.92 -9.81 -5.04
CA VAL A 19 6.46 -11.06 -5.61
C VAL A 19 7.90 -11.28 -5.14
N TRP A 20 8.17 -12.50 -4.67
CA TRP A 20 9.46 -12.95 -4.11
C TRP A 20 9.93 -12.24 -2.84
N GLY A 21 9.16 -11.30 -2.32
CA GLY A 21 9.48 -10.62 -1.08
C GLY A 21 9.22 -11.44 0.17
N THR A 22 9.61 -10.87 1.30
CA THR A 22 9.36 -11.39 2.64
C THR A 22 9.00 -10.27 3.61
N SER A 23 8.53 -10.62 4.80
CA SER A 23 8.32 -9.66 5.90
C SER A 23 9.61 -8.92 6.30
N ALA A 24 10.77 -9.55 6.13
CA ALA A 24 12.07 -8.97 6.49
C ALA A 24 12.51 -7.84 5.56
N ASP A 25 11.94 -7.73 4.36
CA ASP A 25 12.20 -6.65 3.41
C ASP A 25 11.75 -5.29 3.97
N PHE A 26 10.87 -5.27 4.98
CA PHE A 26 10.43 -4.04 5.62
C PHE A 26 11.25 -3.64 6.84
N ASP A 27 12.19 -4.45 7.32
CA ASP A 27 12.92 -4.19 8.57
C ASP A 27 13.59 -2.80 8.60
N ALA A 28 14.28 -2.45 7.51
CA ALA A 28 14.98 -1.17 7.40
C ALA A 28 13.98 0.00 7.38
N LEU A 29 12.90 -0.12 6.61
CA LEU A 29 11.86 0.90 6.55
C LEU A 29 11.17 1.06 7.91
N ILE A 30 10.78 -0.05 8.55
CA ILE A 30 10.11 -0.04 9.86
C ILE A 30 10.99 0.64 10.92
N ARG A 31 12.30 0.37 10.93
CA ARG A 31 13.24 1.13 11.79
C ARG A 31 13.18 2.62 11.51
N CYS A 32 13.23 3.03 10.25
CA CYS A 32 13.08 4.44 9.88
C CYS A 32 11.71 5.03 10.29
N VAL A 33 10.61 4.25 10.23
CA VAL A 33 9.28 4.69 10.71
C VAL A 33 9.33 5.00 12.21
N PHE A 34 9.92 4.12 13.03
CA PHE A 34 10.07 4.36 14.46
C PHE A 34 10.97 5.57 14.75
N GLU A 35 12.10 5.72 14.04
CA GLU A 35 12.99 6.88 14.18
C GLU A 35 12.28 8.20 13.85
N GLU A 36 11.52 8.26 12.75
CA GLU A 36 10.79 9.47 12.36
C GLU A 36 9.62 9.74 13.32
N ASN A 37 8.96 8.70 13.85
CA ASN A 37 7.91 8.86 14.86
C ASN A 37 8.47 9.48 16.15
N GLU A 38 9.62 9.00 16.63
CA GLU A 38 10.32 9.58 17.78
C GLU A 38 10.71 11.05 17.54
N ARG A 39 11.25 11.37 16.36
CA ARG A 39 11.56 12.76 16.00
C ARG A 39 10.34 13.67 16.04
N ASN A 40 9.18 13.18 15.59
CA ASN A 40 7.94 13.95 15.66
C ASN A 40 7.49 14.17 17.11
N CYS A 41 7.71 13.20 18.00
CA CYS A 41 7.45 13.33 19.44
C CYS A 41 8.37 14.33 20.16
N HIS A 42 9.63 14.39 19.75
CA HIS A 42 10.58 15.32 20.37
C HIS A 42 10.45 16.75 19.82
N LYS A 43 9.97 16.95 18.58
CA LYS A 43 9.70 18.32 18.08
C LYS A 43 8.63 19.06 18.87
N THR A 44 7.77 18.36 19.60
CA THR A 44 6.75 18.95 20.49
C THR A 44 7.26 19.21 21.92
N HIS A 45 8.46 18.75 22.27
CA HIS A 45 9.06 18.94 23.60
C HIS A 45 10.50 19.49 23.46
N ASP A 46 10.62 20.82 23.58
CA ASP A 46 11.85 21.62 23.81
C ASP A 46 13.24 20.99 23.60
N GLU A 47 13.98 21.58 22.65
CA GLU A 47 15.40 22.00 22.64
C GLU A 47 16.56 21.14 23.24
N HIS A 48 16.33 19.97 23.85
CA HIS A 48 17.38 19.29 24.67
C HIS A 48 18.13 18.12 24.02
N LEU A 49 17.91 17.80 22.74
CA LEU A 49 18.54 16.64 22.08
C LEU A 49 19.41 17.00 20.86
N ARG A 50 20.11 18.14 20.92
CA ARG A 50 21.06 18.54 19.86
C ARG A 50 22.35 17.70 19.79
N GLU A 51 22.53 16.69 20.63
CA GLU A 51 23.78 15.92 20.69
C GLU A 51 23.63 14.39 20.82
N VAL A 52 22.44 13.81 20.60
CA VAL A 52 22.34 12.35 20.58
C VAL A 52 22.55 11.83 19.16
N THR A 53 23.72 11.22 18.96
CA THR A 53 24.08 10.47 17.76
C THR A 53 23.00 9.43 17.45
N LEU A 54 22.47 9.49 16.22
CA LEU A 54 21.37 8.65 15.73
C LEU A 54 21.58 7.12 15.92
N GLY A 55 22.83 6.69 16.15
CA GLY A 55 23.20 5.29 16.40
C GLY A 55 22.98 4.80 17.84
N ASP A 56 22.92 5.68 18.83
CA ASP A 56 22.80 5.28 20.24
C ASP A 56 21.33 5.08 20.67
N PHE A 57 20.38 5.74 19.99
CA PHE A 57 18.94 5.54 20.23
C PHE A 57 18.44 4.18 19.71
N ALA A 58 19.04 3.66 18.63
CA ALA A 58 18.62 2.40 18.02
C ALA A 58 19.04 1.15 18.81
N SER A 59 20.01 1.27 19.74
CA SER A 59 20.54 0.15 20.52
C SER A 59 19.93 0.04 21.93
N ALA A 60 19.46 1.15 22.52
CA ALA A 60 19.06 1.18 23.93
C ALA A 60 17.62 0.70 24.21
N LEU A 61 16.69 0.80 23.26
CA LEU A 61 15.26 0.48 23.45
C LEU A 61 14.59 0.01 22.14
N GLY A 62 15.27 -0.87 21.39
CA GLY A 62 14.78 -1.32 20.08
C GLY A 62 13.32 -1.85 20.11
N PRO A 63 12.57 -1.73 19.01
CA PRO A 63 11.17 -2.18 18.97
C PRO A 63 11.07 -3.66 19.34
N ASN A 64 10.09 -4.01 20.17
CA ASN A 64 9.82 -5.41 20.51
C ASN A 64 9.40 -6.15 19.23
N CYS A 65 10.29 -6.98 18.68
CA CYS A 65 10.04 -7.76 17.48
C CYS A 65 9.55 -9.16 17.88
N LYS A 66 8.31 -9.50 17.49
CA LYS A 66 7.76 -10.87 17.58
C LYS A 66 7.61 -11.42 16.17
N THR A 67 7.95 -12.69 15.98
CA THR A 67 7.74 -13.39 14.71
C THR A 67 6.70 -14.48 14.93
N ASN A 68 5.65 -14.52 14.10
CA ASN A 68 4.62 -15.56 14.17
C ASN A 68 5.04 -16.82 13.39
N GLU A 69 4.20 -17.86 13.41
CA GLU A 69 4.48 -19.14 12.74
C GLU A 69 4.59 -19.01 11.20
N ALA A 70 3.88 -18.06 10.60
CA ALA A 70 3.95 -17.77 9.16
C ALA A 70 5.23 -17.00 8.77
N GLY A 71 6.03 -16.56 9.74
CA GLY A 71 7.19 -15.69 9.53
C GLY A 71 6.84 -14.21 9.42
N GLY A 72 5.60 -13.82 9.70
CA GLY A 72 5.20 -12.43 9.86
C GLY A 72 5.82 -11.81 11.10
N ARG A 73 6.08 -10.51 11.04
CA ARG A 73 6.85 -9.78 12.03
C ARG A 73 6.05 -8.61 12.57
N LEU A 74 5.89 -8.59 13.88
CA LEU A 74 5.21 -7.54 14.64
C LEU A 74 6.25 -6.73 15.39
N PHE A 75 6.20 -5.42 15.24
CA PHE A 75 7.03 -4.46 15.93
C PHE A 75 6.13 -3.48 16.67
N ALA A 76 6.38 -3.27 17.94
CA ALA A 76 5.64 -2.30 18.73
C ALA A 76 6.58 -1.45 19.55
N TRP A 77 6.35 -0.14 19.54
CA TRP A 77 7.05 0.82 20.38
C TRP A 77 6.15 2.04 20.61
N ARG A 78 5.88 2.34 21.89
CA ARG A 78 4.91 3.35 22.33
C ARG A 78 3.55 3.15 21.63
N GLY A 79 2.94 4.22 21.13
CA GLY A 79 1.67 4.18 20.42
C GLY A 79 1.72 3.63 18.99
N LEU A 80 2.90 3.30 18.44
CA LEU A 80 3.05 2.82 17.07
C LEU A 80 3.25 1.29 17.03
N THR A 81 2.45 0.62 16.21
CA THR A 81 2.53 -0.82 15.94
C THR A 81 2.65 -1.06 14.44
N CYS A 82 3.66 -1.79 14.02
CA CYS A 82 3.93 -2.14 12.62
C CYS A 82 3.87 -3.66 12.46
N PHE A 83 3.12 -4.15 11.48
CA PHE A 83 3.01 -5.57 11.18
C PHE A 83 3.31 -5.85 9.70
N ALA A 84 4.19 -6.80 9.45
CA ALA A 84 4.50 -7.32 8.11
C ALA A 84 4.19 -8.82 8.06
N PRO A 85 3.14 -9.28 7.35
CA PRO A 85 2.77 -10.68 7.28
C PRO A 85 3.80 -11.50 6.48
N GLY A 86 3.92 -12.79 6.80
CA GLY A 86 4.82 -13.75 6.15
C GLY A 86 4.13 -14.79 5.26
N SER A 87 2.79 -14.88 5.29
CA SER A 87 1.96 -15.89 4.63
C SER A 87 2.13 -16.00 3.11
N ASN A 88 2.65 -14.96 2.47
CA ASN A 88 2.87 -14.92 1.02
C ASN A 88 4.36 -14.98 0.62
N ARG A 89 5.28 -15.26 1.55
CA ARG A 89 6.73 -15.24 1.29
C ARG A 89 7.13 -16.05 0.05
N TRP A 90 8.09 -15.55 -0.72
CA TRP A 90 8.67 -16.23 -1.88
C TRP A 90 7.61 -16.62 -2.93
N LYS A 91 7.55 -17.92 -3.28
CA LYS A 91 6.59 -18.49 -4.23
C LYS A 91 5.15 -18.48 -3.71
N GLY A 92 4.91 -18.14 -2.45
CA GLY A 92 3.54 -17.95 -1.93
C GLY A 92 2.76 -16.88 -2.71
N THR A 93 3.47 -15.84 -3.17
CA THR A 93 2.90 -14.80 -4.07
C THR A 93 2.59 -15.28 -5.49
N ASN A 94 2.93 -16.50 -5.88
CA ASN A 94 2.56 -17.02 -7.21
C ASN A 94 1.05 -17.24 -7.34
N TRP A 95 0.32 -17.22 -6.23
CA TRP A 95 -1.11 -17.51 -6.18
C TRP A 95 -1.92 -16.32 -6.66
N ARG A 96 -3.22 -16.52 -6.93
CA ARG A 96 -4.11 -15.43 -7.31
C ARG A 96 -4.13 -14.32 -6.26
N THR A 97 -4.38 -13.08 -6.68
CA THR A 97 -4.44 -11.92 -5.76
C THR A 97 -5.38 -12.19 -4.59
N ARG A 98 -6.59 -12.71 -4.85
CA ARG A 98 -7.58 -13.10 -3.84
C ARG A 98 -7.05 -14.10 -2.82
N THR A 99 -6.37 -15.14 -3.27
CA THR A 99 -5.79 -16.15 -2.37
C THR A 99 -4.67 -15.56 -1.51
N CYS A 100 -3.82 -14.70 -2.09
CA CYS A 100 -2.79 -13.99 -1.34
C CYS A 100 -3.41 -13.07 -0.29
N ALA A 101 -4.46 -12.32 -0.64
CA ALA A 101 -5.15 -11.41 0.25
C ALA A 101 -5.87 -12.14 1.40
N SER A 102 -6.58 -13.23 1.11
CA SER A 102 -7.23 -14.09 2.11
C SER A 102 -6.21 -14.65 3.11
N ARG A 103 -5.03 -15.07 2.63
CA ARG A 103 -3.93 -15.52 3.51
C ARG A 103 -3.35 -14.43 4.38
N THR A 104 -3.08 -13.26 3.80
CA THR A 104 -2.67 -12.08 4.55
C THR A 104 -3.72 -11.74 5.62
N LEU A 105 -5.00 -11.83 5.28
CA LEU A 105 -6.11 -11.57 6.20
C LEU A 105 -6.15 -12.57 7.36
N LYS A 106 -6.06 -13.88 7.09
CA LYS A 106 -6.00 -14.93 8.13
C LYS A 106 -4.83 -14.71 9.10
N GLU A 107 -3.69 -14.24 8.61
CA GLU A 107 -2.53 -13.93 9.44
C GLU A 107 -2.67 -12.60 10.21
N PHE A 108 -3.32 -11.61 9.61
CA PHE A 108 -3.51 -10.27 10.15
C PHE A 108 -4.55 -10.20 11.28
N LEU A 109 -5.69 -10.87 11.10
CA LEU A 109 -6.85 -10.72 11.98
C LEU A 109 -6.54 -11.00 13.46
N PRO A 110 -5.82 -12.06 13.86
CA PRO A 110 -5.48 -12.29 15.25
C PRO A 110 -4.62 -11.16 15.84
N VAL A 111 -3.61 -10.70 15.08
CA VAL A 111 -2.69 -9.64 15.51
C VAL A 111 -3.42 -8.31 15.68
N PHE A 112 -4.27 -7.96 14.71
CA PHE A 112 -4.98 -6.69 14.72
C PHE A 112 -6.14 -6.68 15.72
N GLY A 113 -6.86 -7.80 15.86
CA GLY A 113 -7.90 -7.97 16.87
C GLY A 113 -7.34 -7.87 18.30
N ASP A 114 -6.20 -8.47 18.58
CA ASP A 114 -5.49 -8.34 19.86
C ASP A 114 -5.06 -6.90 20.14
N TRP A 115 -4.57 -6.21 19.11
CA TRP A 115 -4.20 -4.79 19.21
C TRP A 115 -5.42 -3.91 19.53
N LEU A 116 -6.55 -4.10 18.83
CA LEU A 116 -7.79 -3.35 19.09
C LEU A 116 -8.30 -3.57 20.52
N ARG A 117 -8.28 -4.81 21.02
CA ARG A 117 -8.65 -5.11 22.42
C ARG A 117 -7.71 -4.44 23.42
N THR A 118 -6.41 -4.46 23.15
CA THR A 118 -5.41 -3.79 23.99
C THR A 118 -5.64 -2.28 24.02
N VAL A 119 -6.02 -1.67 22.89
CA VAL A 119 -6.37 -0.25 22.84
C VAL A 119 -7.64 0.01 23.66
N GLU A 120 -8.67 -0.81 23.54
CA GLU A 120 -9.91 -0.68 24.31
C GLU A 120 -9.68 -0.81 25.83
N GLU A 121 -8.86 -1.76 26.27
CA GLU A 121 -8.58 -2.02 27.69
C GLU A 121 -7.75 -0.91 28.36
N ASN A 122 -6.84 -0.27 27.63
CA ASN A 122 -5.93 0.72 28.18
C ASN A 122 -6.46 2.16 28.13
N GLU A 123 -7.46 2.44 27.30
CA GLU A 123 -7.98 3.79 27.08
C GLU A 123 -9.22 4.03 27.97
N GLU A 124 -9.02 4.06 29.29
CA GLU A 124 -9.97 4.60 30.27
C GLU A 124 -10.10 6.13 30.07
N GLY A 125 -10.77 6.56 28.99
CA GLY A 125 -10.96 8.00 28.73
C GLY A 125 -11.32 8.43 27.30
N GLY A 126 -11.35 7.52 26.32
CA GLY A 126 -11.94 7.75 24.99
C GLY A 126 -11.34 8.87 24.13
N ASN A 127 -10.21 9.46 24.53
CA ASN A 127 -9.66 10.67 23.91
C ASN A 127 -8.43 10.44 23.03
N CYS A 128 -7.88 9.23 22.97
CA CYS A 128 -6.69 8.91 22.19
C CYS A 128 -7.09 8.51 20.76
N PRO A 129 -6.67 9.25 19.71
CA PRO A 129 -6.97 8.89 18.33
C PRO A 129 -6.39 7.53 17.96
N VAL A 130 -7.22 6.69 17.36
CA VAL A 130 -6.84 5.36 16.87
C VAL A 130 -6.80 5.39 15.34
N CYS A 131 -5.65 5.03 14.77
CA CYS A 131 -5.35 5.20 13.36
C CYS A 131 -4.90 3.87 12.73
N PHE A 132 -5.27 3.65 11.48
CA PHE A 132 -4.83 2.51 10.67
C PHE A 132 -4.26 2.98 9.33
N SER A 133 -3.08 2.47 8.98
CA SER A 133 -2.42 2.71 7.70
C SER A 133 -1.96 1.40 7.06
N VAL A 134 -1.81 1.41 5.75
CA VAL A 134 -1.32 0.28 4.96
C VAL A 134 -0.23 0.72 3.99
N VAL A 135 0.77 -0.13 3.80
CA VAL A 135 1.89 0.07 2.89
C VAL A 135 2.04 -1.17 2.03
N GLY A 136 1.81 -1.04 0.73
CA GLY A 136 2.05 -2.10 -0.24
C GLY A 136 3.31 -1.85 -1.05
N HIS A 137 4.18 -2.84 -1.15
CA HIS A 137 5.30 -2.79 -2.10
C HIS A 137 5.03 -3.71 -3.27
N SER A 138 5.29 -3.25 -4.50
CA SER A 138 5.15 -4.11 -5.68
C SER A 138 3.74 -4.69 -5.81
N PHE A 139 3.61 -5.95 -6.17
CA PHE A 139 2.38 -6.73 -6.11
C PHE A 139 1.70 -6.69 -4.73
N GLY A 140 2.43 -6.40 -3.65
CA GLY A 140 1.86 -6.20 -2.33
C GLY A 140 0.84 -5.05 -2.26
N GLY A 141 1.00 -4.00 -3.07
CA GLY A 141 -0.03 -2.96 -3.19
C GLY A 141 -1.31 -3.45 -3.86
N ILE A 142 -1.22 -4.44 -4.75
CA ILE A 142 -2.38 -5.11 -5.36
C ILE A 142 -3.06 -6.03 -4.34
N ILE A 143 -2.29 -6.84 -3.61
CA ILE A 143 -2.78 -7.70 -2.53
C ILE A 143 -3.51 -6.87 -1.47
N VAL A 144 -2.99 -5.70 -1.09
CA VAL A 144 -3.62 -4.82 -0.09
C VAL A 144 -4.98 -4.30 -0.57
N ARG A 145 -5.17 -4.01 -1.86
CA ARG A 145 -6.47 -3.54 -2.38
C ARG A 145 -7.56 -4.60 -2.18
N GLU A 146 -7.26 -5.84 -2.54
CA GLU A 146 -8.15 -6.99 -2.31
C GLU A 146 -8.35 -7.26 -0.81
N PHE A 147 -7.27 -7.26 -0.03
CA PHE A 147 -7.32 -7.45 1.41
C PHE A 147 -8.24 -6.43 2.11
N LEU A 148 -8.18 -5.16 1.70
CA LEU A 148 -9.03 -4.10 2.25
C LEU A 148 -10.51 -4.32 1.89
N TYR A 149 -10.80 -4.77 0.67
CA TYR A 149 -12.15 -5.14 0.28
C TYR A 149 -12.69 -6.27 1.16
N LEU A 150 -11.92 -7.35 1.32
CA LEU A 150 -12.29 -8.47 2.20
C LEU A 150 -12.47 -8.02 3.66
N LEU A 151 -11.58 -7.17 4.18
CA LEU A 151 -11.62 -6.68 5.55
C LEU A 151 -12.78 -5.71 5.81
N LEU A 152 -13.15 -4.86 4.85
CA LEU A 152 -14.02 -3.70 5.10
C LEU A 152 -15.38 -3.76 4.40
N VAL A 153 -15.49 -4.46 3.26
CA VAL A 153 -16.66 -4.38 2.38
C VAL A 153 -17.36 -5.73 2.20
N ALA A 154 -16.63 -6.81 1.96
CA ALA A 154 -17.20 -8.13 1.65
C ALA A 154 -18.30 -8.54 2.65
N VAL A 155 -19.49 -8.90 2.15
CA VAL A 155 -20.69 -9.16 2.99
C VAL A 155 -20.95 -10.64 3.21
N GLU A 156 -20.40 -11.51 2.36
CA GLU A 156 -20.65 -12.95 2.41
C GLU A 156 -19.39 -13.74 2.78
N GLY A 157 -19.57 -14.80 3.56
CA GLY A 157 -18.51 -15.76 3.88
C GLY A 157 -17.98 -16.50 2.64
N ASP A 158 -18.80 -16.63 1.59
CA ASP A 158 -18.44 -17.29 0.33
C ASP A 158 -17.25 -16.64 -0.36
N GLU A 159 -16.97 -15.37 -0.06
CA GLU A 159 -15.84 -14.67 -0.65
C GLU A 159 -14.49 -15.00 0.00
N LEU A 160 -14.54 -15.66 1.15
CA LEU A 160 -13.43 -16.05 1.98
C LEU A 160 -13.41 -17.57 2.07
N ASP A 161 -12.79 -18.24 1.09
CA ASP A 161 -12.57 -19.69 1.07
C ASP A 161 -12.15 -20.21 2.46
N ASP A 162 -13.05 -20.95 3.13
CA ASP A 162 -12.92 -21.44 4.53
C ASP A 162 -12.30 -20.40 5.47
N GLY A 163 -12.83 -19.17 5.43
CA GLY A 163 -12.21 -18.01 6.05
C GLY A 163 -12.89 -17.49 7.33
N PRO A 164 -12.16 -16.69 8.11
CA PRO A 164 -12.55 -16.21 9.43
C PRO A 164 -13.53 -15.03 9.33
N PHE A 165 -14.71 -15.25 8.73
CA PHE A 165 -15.70 -14.19 8.50
C PHE A 165 -16.25 -13.63 9.83
N ASP A 166 -16.39 -14.48 10.85
CA ASP A 166 -16.78 -14.03 12.19
C ASP A 166 -15.74 -13.10 12.81
N GLU A 167 -14.45 -13.38 12.62
CA GLU A 167 -13.37 -12.51 13.08
C GLU A 167 -13.31 -11.21 12.29
N VAL A 168 -13.58 -11.23 10.97
CA VAL A 168 -13.73 -10.01 10.16
C VAL A 168 -14.86 -9.15 10.72
N ARG A 169 -16.02 -9.74 11.02
CA ARG A 169 -17.16 -9.02 11.61
C ARG A 169 -16.82 -8.42 12.97
N CYS A 170 -16.16 -9.18 13.85
CA CYS A 170 -15.70 -8.70 15.15
C CYS A 170 -14.74 -7.51 15.01
N VAL A 171 -13.77 -7.59 14.09
CA VAL A 171 -12.84 -6.48 13.81
C VAL A 171 -13.59 -5.27 13.27
N ARG A 172 -14.56 -5.42 12.37
CA ARG A 172 -15.39 -4.32 11.86
C ARG A 172 -16.17 -3.62 12.98
N GLU A 173 -16.79 -4.37 13.88
CA GLU A 173 -17.49 -3.82 15.05
C GLU A 173 -16.53 -2.99 15.92
N LYS A 174 -15.32 -3.49 16.17
CA LYS A 174 -14.30 -2.76 16.93
C LYS A 174 -13.78 -1.52 16.20
N LEU A 175 -13.61 -1.56 14.88
CA LEU A 175 -13.24 -0.38 14.07
C LEU A 175 -14.27 0.75 14.23
N VAL A 176 -15.57 0.40 14.27
CA VAL A 176 -16.67 1.36 14.48
C VAL A 176 -16.71 1.86 15.93
N GLN A 177 -16.59 0.95 16.90
CA GLN A 177 -16.62 1.26 18.32
C GLN A 177 -15.49 2.21 18.73
N LEU A 178 -14.27 1.93 18.30
CA LEU A 178 -13.07 2.73 18.60
C LEU A 178 -12.89 3.92 17.65
N ASN A 179 -13.82 4.12 16.70
CA ASN A 179 -13.80 5.19 15.71
C ASN A 179 -12.45 5.27 14.96
N VAL A 180 -11.94 4.10 14.56
CA VAL A 180 -10.61 3.98 13.94
C VAL A 180 -10.60 4.75 12.62
N THR A 181 -9.64 5.66 12.51
CA THR A 181 -9.46 6.50 11.34
C THR A 181 -8.49 5.85 10.36
N PHE A 182 -8.87 5.78 9.09
CA PHE A 182 -8.04 5.27 8.01
C PHE A 182 -7.15 6.39 7.47
N GLU A 183 -5.86 6.36 7.81
CA GLU A 183 -4.95 7.49 7.59
C GLU A 183 -4.25 7.40 6.23
N ASN A 184 -3.38 6.41 6.05
CA ASN A 184 -2.49 6.36 4.90
C ASN A 184 -2.61 5.03 4.13
N PHE A 185 -2.94 5.11 2.84
CA PHE A 185 -2.76 4.03 1.87
C PHE A 185 -1.53 4.38 1.01
N ILE A 186 -0.43 3.65 1.20
CA ILE A 186 0.84 3.95 0.54
C ILE A 186 1.21 2.78 -0.35
N THR A 187 1.60 3.07 -1.59
CA THR A 187 2.15 2.06 -2.48
C THR A 187 3.50 2.45 -3.02
N ILE A 188 4.44 1.50 -3.02
CA ILE A 188 5.81 1.68 -3.46
C ILE A 188 6.03 0.75 -4.66
N ALA A 189 6.33 1.34 -5.82
CA ALA A 189 6.57 0.62 -7.07
C ALA A 189 5.50 -0.46 -7.34
N THR A 190 4.22 -0.14 -7.11
CA THR A 190 3.09 -1.08 -7.35
C THR A 190 2.62 -0.97 -8.80
N PRO A 191 2.52 -2.06 -9.56
CA PRO A 191 2.02 -2.03 -10.94
C PRO A 191 0.49 -1.99 -10.97
N HIS A 192 -0.12 -0.87 -10.56
CA HIS A 192 -1.59 -0.73 -10.43
C HIS A 192 -2.38 -1.06 -11.69
N CYS A 193 -1.75 -0.89 -12.86
CA CYS A 193 -2.35 -1.06 -14.18
C CYS A 193 -1.72 -2.26 -14.93
N GLY A 194 -1.06 -3.16 -14.20
CA GLY A 194 -0.33 -4.30 -14.76
C GLY A 194 1.09 -3.96 -15.23
N VAL A 195 1.79 -4.98 -15.71
CA VAL A 195 3.20 -4.92 -16.15
C VAL A 195 3.38 -5.24 -17.64
N GLY A 196 2.33 -5.71 -18.33
CA GLY A 196 2.45 -6.25 -19.69
C GLY A 196 3.12 -5.29 -20.69
N GLN A 197 2.83 -3.99 -20.61
CA GLN A 197 3.43 -2.98 -21.47
C GLN A 197 4.86 -2.57 -21.04
N CYS A 198 5.29 -2.90 -19.82
CA CYS A 198 6.59 -2.50 -19.26
C CYS A 198 7.73 -3.41 -19.71
N LEU A 199 7.45 -4.71 -19.83
CA LEU A 199 8.46 -5.73 -19.99
C LEU A 199 9.07 -5.69 -21.40
N LEU A 200 10.41 -5.76 -21.49
CA LEU A 200 11.14 -6.08 -22.75
C LEU A 200 10.53 -7.33 -23.37
N SER A 201 10.39 -7.41 -24.70
CA SER A 201 9.70 -8.54 -25.34
C SER A 201 10.22 -9.90 -24.85
N ALA A 202 11.54 -10.05 -24.68
CA ALA A 202 12.14 -11.25 -24.10
C ALA A 202 11.70 -11.51 -22.64
N MET A 203 11.67 -10.48 -21.80
CA MET A 203 11.15 -10.59 -20.44
C MET A 203 9.64 -10.83 -20.42
N TYR A 204 8.88 -10.20 -21.32
CA TYR A 204 7.45 -10.39 -21.45
C TYR A 204 7.16 -11.86 -21.76
N TYR A 205 7.82 -12.45 -22.76
CA TYR A 205 7.66 -13.87 -23.07
C TYR A 205 8.14 -14.78 -21.93
N GLY A 206 9.22 -14.42 -21.24
CA GLY A 206 9.70 -15.15 -20.06
C GLY A 206 8.70 -15.12 -18.90
N THR A 207 8.18 -13.95 -18.55
CA THR A 207 7.16 -13.76 -17.51
C THR A 207 5.84 -14.41 -17.91
N TRP A 208 5.45 -14.31 -19.18
CA TRP A 208 4.26 -14.98 -19.71
C TRP A 208 4.39 -16.50 -19.63
N PHE A 209 5.54 -17.06 -19.99
CA PHE A 209 5.82 -18.48 -19.83
C PHE A 209 5.75 -18.91 -18.36
N LEU A 210 6.32 -18.12 -17.44
CA LEU A 210 6.20 -18.36 -16.00
C LEU A 210 4.76 -18.25 -15.49
N ALA A 211 3.99 -17.30 -16.00
CA ALA A 211 2.59 -17.07 -15.67
C ALA A 211 1.73 -18.27 -16.06
N VAL A 212 1.90 -18.75 -17.29
CA VAL A 212 1.20 -19.94 -17.83
C VAL A 212 1.54 -21.19 -17.02
N LEU A 213 2.79 -21.35 -16.60
CA LEU A 213 3.21 -22.58 -15.95
C LEU A 213 2.89 -22.66 -14.47
N CYS A 214 3.13 -21.59 -13.70
CA CYS A 214 3.26 -21.74 -12.24
C CYS A 214 2.86 -20.49 -11.42
N ALA A 215 2.32 -19.44 -12.03
CA ALA A 215 2.05 -18.19 -11.30
C ALA A 215 0.80 -17.44 -11.79
N PRO A 216 -0.40 -17.84 -11.33
CA PRO A 216 -1.65 -17.09 -11.54
C PRO A 216 -1.55 -15.57 -11.33
N SER A 217 -0.85 -15.10 -10.29
CA SER A 217 -0.63 -13.65 -10.07
C SER A 217 0.10 -12.97 -11.22
N LEU A 218 1.02 -13.66 -11.89
CA LEU A 218 1.70 -13.10 -13.06
C LEU A 218 0.72 -12.99 -14.25
N SER A 219 -0.24 -13.91 -14.38
CA SER A 219 -1.30 -13.80 -15.40
C SER A 219 -2.18 -12.57 -15.15
N GLU A 220 -2.53 -12.32 -13.89
CA GLU A 220 -3.24 -11.11 -13.46
C GLU A 220 -2.43 -9.84 -13.80
N LEU A 221 -1.16 -9.80 -13.38
CA LEU A 221 -0.26 -8.67 -13.65
C LEU A 221 -0.01 -8.43 -15.15
N LEU A 222 -0.07 -9.47 -15.98
CA LEU A 222 0.08 -9.37 -17.43
C LEU A 222 -1.23 -8.98 -18.16
N LEU A 223 -2.35 -8.84 -17.44
CA LEU A 223 -3.69 -8.64 -18.00
C LEU A 223 -4.07 -9.79 -18.95
N LYS A 224 -3.91 -11.03 -18.47
CA LYS A 224 -4.13 -12.27 -19.21
C LYS A 224 -4.94 -13.32 -18.46
N ASP A 225 -5.34 -13.05 -17.23
CA ASP A 225 -6.26 -13.89 -16.48
C ASP A 225 -7.69 -13.80 -17.04
N SER A 226 -8.52 -14.81 -16.80
CA SER A 226 -9.90 -14.86 -17.31
C SER A 226 -10.88 -13.97 -16.54
N GLU A 227 -10.54 -13.61 -15.29
CA GLU A 227 -11.39 -12.85 -14.37
C GLU A 227 -11.17 -11.34 -14.49
N ALA A 228 -10.21 -10.92 -15.30
CA ALA A 228 -9.84 -9.53 -15.51
C ALA A 228 -9.57 -8.78 -14.18
N VAL A 229 -8.86 -9.44 -13.25
CA VAL A 229 -8.72 -9.02 -11.84
C VAL A 229 -8.32 -7.54 -11.69
N LEU A 230 -7.29 -7.09 -12.41
CA LEU A 230 -6.83 -5.69 -12.33
C LEU A 230 -7.77 -4.70 -13.02
N SER A 231 -8.49 -5.14 -14.06
CA SER A 231 -9.22 -4.25 -14.96
C SER A 231 -10.73 -4.21 -14.73
N THR A 232 -11.24 -5.08 -13.86
CA THR A 232 -12.67 -5.14 -13.55
C THR A 232 -12.88 -5.30 -12.05
N HIS A 233 -12.39 -6.41 -11.47
CA HIS A 233 -12.58 -6.73 -10.06
C HIS A 233 -12.01 -5.66 -9.11
N LEU A 234 -10.70 -5.40 -9.16
CA LEU A 234 -10.03 -4.50 -8.21
C LEU A 234 -10.36 -3.00 -8.40
N ILE A 235 -11.13 -2.65 -9.43
CA ILE A 235 -11.59 -1.28 -9.69
C ILE A 235 -13.12 -1.17 -9.60
N ASP A 236 -13.79 -2.18 -9.07
CA ASP A 236 -15.23 -2.12 -8.81
C ASP A 236 -15.57 -1.08 -7.72
N ARG A 237 -16.87 -0.86 -7.53
CA ARG A 237 -17.37 0.12 -6.54
C ARG A 237 -16.93 -0.21 -5.11
N GLY A 238 -16.86 -1.49 -4.73
CA GLY A 238 -16.49 -1.92 -3.38
C GLY A 238 -15.02 -1.67 -3.07
N HIS A 239 -14.13 -2.06 -3.98
CA HIS A 239 -12.70 -1.83 -3.87
C HIS A 239 -12.35 -0.34 -3.85
N LEU A 240 -12.97 0.44 -4.73
CA LEU A 240 -12.77 1.90 -4.75
C LEU A 240 -13.29 2.57 -3.48
N ALA A 241 -14.40 2.09 -2.91
CA ALA A 241 -14.93 2.60 -1.65
C ALA A 241 -13.99 2.28 -0.46
N ALA A 242 -13.44 1.08 -0.40
CA ALA A 242 -12.44 0.73 0.61
C ALA A 242 -11.20 1.65 0.54
N LEU A 243 -10.75 2.02 -0.66
CA LEU A 243 -9.66 2.98 -0.86
C LEU A 243 -10.06 4.43 -0.51
N ARG A 244 -11.32 4.80 -0.72
CA ARG A 244 -11.86 6.14 -0.42
C ARG A 244 -11.84 6.44 1.08
N LEU A 245 -11.95 5.42 1.93
CA LEU A 245 -11.85 5.57 3.39
C LEU A 245 -10.54 6.22 3.83
N PHE A 246 -9.43 5.94 3.15
CA PHE A 246 -8.15 6.52 3.54
C PHE A 246 -8.10 8.03 3.27
N ARG A 247 -7.70 8.79 4.29
CA ARG A 247 -7.48 10.24 4.19
C ARG A 247 -6.46 10.58 3.11
N ARG A 248 -5.39 9.79 3.02
CA ARG A 248 -4.31 10.01 2.07
C ARG A 248 -3.94 8.72 1.33
N ARG A 249 -3.88 8.83 0.01
CA ARG A 249 -3.36 7.79 -0.88
C ARG A 249 -2.08 8.29 -1.54
N THR A 250 -0.94 7.67 -1.24
CA THR A 250 0.38 8.10 -1.75
C THR A 250 1.05 7.03 -2.62
N LEU A 251 1.42 7.42 -3.82
CA LEU A 251 2.17 6.63 -4.80
C LEU A 251 3.64 7.03 -4.75
N PHE A 252 4.51 6.05 -4.49
CA PHE A 252 5.95 6.17 -4.70
C PHE A 252 6.30 5.44 -5.99
N ALA A 253 6.53 6.21 -7.05
CA ALA A 253 6.74 5.70 -8.40
C ALA A 253 8.14 6.04 -8.88
N ASN A 254 8.88 5.03 -9.33
CA ASN A 254 10.24 5.25 -9.79
C ASN A 254 10.26 5.69 -11.26
N THR A 255 10.93 6.81 -11.53
CA THR A 255 10.98 7.45 -12.84
C THR A 255 11.93 6.76 -13.81
N GLN A 256 12.94 6.02 -13.33
CA GLN A 256 13.99 5.48 -14.18
C GLN A 256 14.41 4.08 -13.77
N LYS A 257 14.66 3.19 -14.74
CA LYS A 257 15.32 1.89 -14.48
C LYS A 257 14.60 1.00 -13.44
N ASP A 258 13.28 0.93 -13.53
CA ASP A 258 12.53 -0.19 -12.94
C ASP A 258 12.02 -1.07 -14.08
N MET A 259 12.75 -2.16 -14.33
CA MET A 259 12.41 -3.11 -15.38
C MET A 259 11.20 -3.99 -15.02
N LEU A 260 10.78 -4.00 -13.75
CA LEU A 260 9.68 -4.81 -13.26
C LEU A 260 8.38 -4.01 -13.21
N VAL A 261 8.44 -2.74 -12.83
CA VAL A 261 7.28 -1.87 -12.67
C VAL A 261 7.52 -0.53 -13.34
N GLY A 262 6.86 -0.29 -14.47
CA GLY A 262 6.96 0.97 -15.19
C GLY A 262 6.46 2.17 -14.37
N PHE A 263 6.96 3.36 -14.70
CA PHE A 263 6.55 4.60 -14.05
C PHE A 263 5.04 4.85 -14.22
N ALA A 264 4.49 4.67 -15.43
CA ALA A 264 3.07 4.91 -15.70
C ALA A 264 2.14 4.10 -14.79
N THR A 265 2.41 2.81 -14.67
CA THR A 265 1.59 1.87 -13.88
C THR A 265 1.69 2.15 -12.38
N SER A 266 2.85 2.61 -11.89
CA SER A 266 3.05 2.95 -10.47
C SER A 266 2.63 4.37 -10.09
N SER A 267 2.59 5.30 -11.05
CA SER A 267 2.20 6.70 -10.83
C SER A 267 0.75 7.00 -11.21
N LEU A 268 0.06 6.09 -11.90
CA LEU A 268 -1.25 6.32 -12.53
C LEU A 268 -1.23 7.48 -13.55
N LEU A 269 -0.06 7.81 -14.09
CA LEU A 269 0.12 8.81 -15.13
C LEU A 269 0.36 8.12 -16.47
N TYR A 270 -0.68 8.11 -17.31
CA TYR A 270 -0.58 7.74 -18.72
C TYR A 270 -0.70 9.02 -19.55
N GLY A 271 0.36 9.34 -20.30
CA GLY A 271 0.35 10.45 -21.25
C GLY A 271 -0.50 10.11 -22.48
N GLY A 272 -1.14 11.11 -23.09
CA GLY A 272 -1.98 10.93 -24.28
C GLY A 272 -1.22 10.53 -25.55
N ALA A 273 0.11 10.47 -25.52
CA ALA A 273 0.92 9.95 -26.62
C ALA A 273 1.06 8.44 -26.49
N ARG A 274 0.68 7.70 -27.54
CA ARG A 274 0.79 6.24 -27.66
C ARG A 274 2.20 5.67 -27.41
N ASP A 275 3.23 6.51 -27.36
CA ASP A 275 4.64 6.14 -27.12
C ASP A 275 5.16 6.51 -25.73
N ASP A 276 4.37 7.21 -24.92
CA ASP A 276 4.82 7.69 -23.62
C ASP A 276 4.66 6.59 -22.54
N THR A 277 5.72 6.43 -21.74
CA THR A 277 5.69 6.13 -20.29
C THR A 277 5.92 4.71 -19.76
N VAL A 278 6.18 3.68 -20.57
CA VAL A 278 6.36 2.32 -20.00
C VAL A 278 7.81 1.83 -19.92
N ARG A 279 8.73 2.41 -20.70
CA ARG A 279 10.17 2.25 -20.49
C ARG A 279 10.88 3.59 -20.56
N ILE A 280 11.03 4.22 -19.41
CA ILE A 280 12.00 5.29 -19.26
C ILE A 280 13.36 4.64 -19.05
N VAL A 281 13.90 4.06 -20.12
CA VAL A 281 15.28 3.60 -20.16
C VAL A 281 15.95 4.38 -21.28
N GLY A 282 16.82 5.32 -20.92
CA GLY A 282 17.60 6.13 -21.86
C GLY A 282 17.01 7.49 -22.24
N LEU A 283 15.80 7.84 -21.79
CA LEU A 283 15.30 9.21 -21.91
C LEU A 283 16.11 10.16 -21.01
N ALA A 284 16.43 11.35 -21.52
CA ALA A 284 17.05 12.40 -20.73
C ALA A 284 16.16 12.75 -19.54
N THR A 285 16.77 13.03 -18.38
CA THR A 285 16.07 13.34 -17.12
C THR A 285 15.05 14.47 -17.27
N GLU A 286 15.33 15.43 -18.16
CA GLU A 286 14.47 16.59 -18.46
C GLU A 286 13.20 16.24 -19.24
N ALA A 287 13.21 15.13 -20.00
CA ALA A 287 12.06 14.68 -20.78
C ALA A 287 11.06 13.85 -19.97
N LEU A 288 11.29 13.69 -18.66
CA LEU A 288 10.41 12.90 -17.79
C LEU A 288 9.12 13.67 -17.47
N PRO A 289 7.96 12.99 -17.38
CA PRO A 289 6.68 13.63 -17.04
C PRO A 289 6.70 14.46 -15.74
N CYS A 290 7.62 14.12 -14.82
CA CYS A 290 7.75 14.75 -13.51
C CYS A 290 9.09 15.48 -13.33
N ALA A 291 9.84 15.76 -14.41
CA ALA A 291 11.17 16.36 -14.32
C ALA A 291 11.18 17.66 -13.50
N SER A 292 10.17 18.52 -13.69
CA SER A 292 10.00 19.79 -13.01
C SER A 292 9.66 19.69 -11.52
N ALA A 293 9.25 18.51 -11.04
CA ALA A 293 8.91 18.31 -9.62
C ALA A 293 10.14 18.02 -8.75
N PHE A 294 11.31 17.81 -9.34
CA PHE A 294 12.57 17.65 -8.61
C PHE A 294 13.21 19.02 -8.39
N SER A 295 13.58 19.33 -7.15
CA SER A 295 14.21 20.61 -6.81
C SER A 295 15.59 20.77 -7.46
N GLU A 296 16.33 19.66 -7.57
CA GLU A 296 17.66 19.62 -8.16
C GLU A 296 17.82 18.38 -9.03
N GLU A 297 18.79 18.40 -9.95
CA GLU A 297 19.07 17.28 -10.84
C GLU A 297 19.39 15.98 -10.08
N ASN A 298 20.09 16.12 -8.95
CA ASN A 298 20.55 15.01 -8.10
C ASN A 298 19.57 14.62 -6.98
N SER A 299 18.38 15.24 -6.91
CA SER A 299 17.40 14.87 -5.89
C SER A 299 16.90 13.43 -6.10
N GLU A 300 16.96 12.63 -5.04
CA GLU A 300 16.54 11.21 -5.08
C GLU A 300 15.02 11.06 -5.16
N TYR A 301 14.26 12.09 -4.81
CA TYR A 301 12.80 12.12 -4.90
C TYR A 301 12.29 13.53 -5.22
N SER A 302 11.07 13.61 -5.77
CA SER A 302 10.40 14.86 -6.11
C SER A 302 9.65 15.48 -4.93
N ALA A 303 9.25 16.74 -5.06
CA ALA A 303 8.14 17.28 -4.28
C ALA A 303 6.86 16.44 -4.50
N VAL A 304 5.91 16.54 -3.57
CA VAL A 304 4.61 15.86 -3.69
C VAL A 304 3.82 16.50 -4.83
N MET A 305 3.46 15.70 -5.82
CA MET A 305 2.53 16.09 -6.87
C MET A 305 1.13 15.63 -6.49
N HIS A 306 0.16 16.53 -6.56
CA HIS A 306 -1.25 16.18 -6.31
C HIS A 306 -1.91 15.76 -7.64
N LEU A 307 -2.45 14.55 -7.67
CA LEU A 307 -3.22 14.02 -8.78
C LEU A 307 -4.71 14.15 -8.41
N PRO A 308 -5.42 15.18 -8.91
CA PRO A 308 -6.83 15.34 -8.59
C PRO A 308 -7.66 14.21 -9.19
N ARG A 309 -8.80 13.95 -8.54
CA ARG A 309 -9.89 13.13 -9.11
C ARG A 309 -10.34 13.71 -10.45
N LEU A 310 -10.69 12.84 -11.39
CA LEU A 310 -11.15 13.23 -12.73
C LEU A 310 -12.61 13.67 -12.73
N ARG A 311 -13.41 13.18 -11.77
CA ARG A 311 -14.81 13.54 -11.60
C ARG A 311 -15.01 14.21 -10.24
N GLU A 312 -15.70 15.35 -10.23
CA GLU A 312 -16.11 15.97 -8.97
C GLU A 312 -17.21 15.15 -8.30
N ARG A 313 -17.06 14.93 -6.98
CA ARG A 313 -18.07 14.27 -6.18
C ARG A 313 -19.25 15.22 -5.96
N SER A 314 -20.43 14.81 -6.39
CA SER A 314 -21.67 15.49 -6.03
C SER A 314 -22.03 15.15 -4.58
N GLY A 315 -21.68 16.03 -3.63
CA GLY A 315 -22.03 15.86 -2.22
C GLY A 315 -21.19 16.75 -1.31
N SER A 316 -21.83 17.36 -0.30
CA SER A 316 -21.20 18.32 0.63
C SER A 316 -20.75 17.69 1.96
N VAL A 317 -20.88 16.39 2.13
CA VAL A 317 -20.53 15.74 3.40
C VAL A 317 -19.04 15.46 3.43
N THR A 318 -18.34 16.10 4.37
CA THR A 318 -16.94 15.82 4.65
C THR A 318 -16.84 14.41 5.24
N PRO A 319 -16.10 13.48 4.60
CA PRO A 319 -15.94 12.12 5.13
C PRO A 319 -15.23 12.14 6.48
N THR A 320 -15.66 11.26 7.38
CA THR A 320 -15.00 11.06 8.69
C THR A 320 -13.74 10.21 8.57
N HIS A 321 -13.60 9.48 7.46
CA HIS A 321 -12.55 8.50 7.19
C HIS A 321 -12.56 7.35 8.20
N THR A 322 -13.76 6.95 8.62
CA THR A 322 -14.01 5.80 9.50
C THR A 322 -14.92 4.80 8.79
N LEU A 323 -15.01 3.57 9.31
CA LEU A 323 -15.87 2.54 8.70
C LEU A 323 -17.35 2.96 8.60
N LYS A 324 -17.80 3.91 9.44
CA LYS A 324 -19.16 4.47 9.38
C LYS A 324 -19.48 5.14 8.04
N ASP A 325 -18.49 5.71 7.36
CA ASP A 325 -18.69 6.34 6.05
C ASP A 325 -19.15 5.32 5.00
N LEU A 326 -18.62 4.08 5.03
CA LEU A 326 -19.08 3.01 4.12
C LEU A 326 -20.53 2.60 4.40
N TYR A 327 -20.89 2.49 5.68
CA TYR A 327 -22.27 2.15 6.07
C TYR A 327 -23.26 3.24 5.67
N HIS A 328 -22.86 4.52 5.73
CA HIS A 328 -23.68 5.63 5.24
C HIS A 328 -23.80 5.67 3.71
N GLU A 329 -22.79 5.17 2.97
CA GLU A 329 -22.80 5.09 1.51
C GLU A 329 -23.59 3.87 0.97
N GLY A 330 -24.08 2.97 1.85
CA GLY A 330 -24.79 1.74 1.44
C GLY A 330 -23.92 0.74 0.68
N VAL A 331 -22.59 0.87 0.78
CA VAL A 331 -21.64 0.00 0.06
C VAL A 331 -21.58 -1.34 0.77
N GLY A 332 -22.06 -2.39 0.10
CA GLY A 332 -22.17 -3.75 0.61
C GLY A 332 -23.57 -4.36 0.46
N GLU A 333 -24.62 -3.53 0.38
CA GLU A 333 -26.01 -4.01 0.23
C GLU A 333 -26.44 -4.18 -1.24
N GLU A 334 -25.72 -3.57 -2.18
CA GLU A 334 -26.03 -3.60 -3.61
C GLU A 334 -25.35 -4.79 -4.32
N ARG A 335 -25.89 -6.00 -4.20
CA ARG A 335 -25.76 -7.04 -5.23
C ARG A 335 -27.07 -7.10 -6.02
N GLN A 336 -27.20 -6.18 -6.97
CA GLN A 336 -28.17 -6.33 -8.06
C GLN A 336 -27.61 -7.34 -9.06
N GLU A 337 -28.15 -8.56 -9.01
CA GLU A 337 -28.59 -9.35 -10.15
C GLU A 337 -27.82 -9.09 -11.48
N SER A 338 -26.63 -9.67 -11.61
CA SER A 338 -26.02 -9.92 -12.93
C SER A 338 -25.29 -11.26 -13.02
N GLU A 339 -25.63 -12.21 -12.13
CA GLU A 339 -25.36 -13.62 -12.37
C GLU A 339 -26.44 -14.20 -13.29
N SER A 340 -26.46 -13.77 -14.55
CA SER A 340 -27.16 -14.51 -15.60
C SER A 340 -26.40 -14.45 -16.92
N GLU A 341 -26.10 -15.66 -17.40
CA GLU A 341 -25.89 -16.02 -18.79
C GLU A 341 -24.58 -15.63 -19.48
N TYR A 342 -23.76 -16.67 -19.67
CA TYR A 342 -22.50 -16.75 -20.41
C TYR A 342 -21.32 -16.10 -19.70
N ALA A 343 -20.40 -16.96 -19.23
CA ALA A 343 -19.01 -16.57 -18.92
C ALA A 343 -18.31 -16.13 -20.22
N GLU A 344 -18.70 -14.98 -20.77
CA GLU A 344 -17.85 -14.25 -21.69
C GLU A 344 -16.61 -13.83 -20.91
N LEU A 345 -15.44 -14.21 -21.44
CA LEU A 345 -14.15 -13.76 -20.93
C LEU A 345 -14.19 -12.23 -20.83
N ALA A 346 -14.12 -11.69 -19.62
CA ALA A 346 -14.13 -10.25 -19.42
C ALA A 346 -12.99 -9.63 -20.23
N ALA A 347 -13.34 -8.71 -21.14
CA ALA A 347 -12.36 -8.05 -21.98
C ALA A 347 -11.51 -7.13 -21.09
N HIS A 348 -10.20 -7.39 -21.05
CA HIS A 348 -9.27 -6.58 -20.27
C HIS A 348 -9.31 -5.11 -20.71
N GLY A 349 -9.50 -4.22 -19.74
CA GLY A 349 -9.28 -2.79 -19.93
C GLY A 349 -7.83 -2.50 -20.30
N SER A 350 -7.60 -1.41 -21.03
CA SER A 350 -6.24 -0.91 -21.25
C SER A 350 -5.64 -0.41 -19.93
N PRO A 351 -4.31 -0.44 -19.73
CA PRO A 351 -3.70 0.14 -18.53
C PRO A 351 -4.10 1.61 -18.27
N GLN A 352 -4.32 2.38 -19.34
CA GLN A 352 -4.86 3.74 -19.25
C GLN A 352 -6.28 3.75 -18.64
N SER A 353 -7.18 2.86 -19.10
CA SER A 353 -8.54 2.78 -18.54
C SER A 353 -8.55 2.38 -17.05
N ILE A 354 -7.61 1.52 -16.64
CA ILE A 354 -7.44 1.14 -15.22
C ILE A 354 -6.98 2.35 -14.40
N ALA A 355 -6.00 3.11 -14.90
CA ALA A 355 -5.52 4.33 -14.24
C ALA A 355 -6.62 5.39 -14.16
N GLU A 356 -7.40 5.57 -15.23
CA GLU A 356 -8.53 6.48 -15.27
C GLU A 356 -9.59 6.08 -14.24
N ALA A 357 -9.95 4.79 -14.17
CA ALA A 357 -10.89 4.27 -13.17
C ALA A 357 -10.43 4.54 -11.73
N LEU A 358 -9.16 4.26 -11.41
CA LEU A 358 -8.55 4.55 -10.11
C LEU A 358 -8.50 6.05 -9.78
N ARG A 359 -8.57 6.92 -10.79
CA ARG A 359 -8.54 8.38 -10.63
C ARG A 359 -9.91 9.02 -10.81
N GLN A 360 -10.97 8.27 -11.14
CA GLN A 360 -12.31 8.86 -11.36
C GLN A 360 -12.76 9.61 -10.11
N GLU A 361 -12.76 8.93 -8.96
CA GLU A 361 -13.32 9.45 -7.71
C GLU A 361 -12.29 9.60 -6.58
N LEU A 362 -11.06 9.19 -6.82
CA LEU A 362 -9.97 9.22 -5.85
C LEU A 362 -8.91 10.23 -6.29
N ASP A 363 -8.55 11.12 -5.39
CA ASP A 363 -7.31 11.89 -5.47
C ASP A 363 -6.13 11.05 -4.94
N TRP A 364 -4.96 11.33 -5.49
CA TRP A 364 -3.70 10.65 -5.15
C TRP A 364 -2.59 11.68 -4.95
N ARG A 365 -1.64 11.34 -4.08
CA ARG A 365 -0.36 12.04 -3.94
C ARG A 365 0.69 11.21 -4.65
N LEU A 366 1.55 11.83 -5.44
CA LEU A 366 2.63 11.16 -6.15
C LEU A 366 3.98 11.72 -5.69
N VAL A 367 4.89 10.83 -5.29
CA VAL A 367 6.30 11.12 -5.07
C VAL A 367 7.09 10.32 -6.11
N ALA A 368 7.66 11.03 -7.07
CA ALA A 368 8.51 10.44 -8.08
C ALA A 368 9.88 10.16 -7.47
N LEU A 369 10.43 8.97 -7.72
CA LEU A 369 11.74 8.55 -7.23
C LEU A 369 12.75 8.53 -8.37
N ARG A 370 14.02 8.82 -8.06
CA ARG A 370 15.17 8.66 -8.95
C ARG A 370 16.17 7.74 -8.27
N TYR A 371 16.24 6.50 -8.74
CA TYR A 371 17.30 5.59 -8.31
C TYR A 371 18.52 5.72 -9.23
N THR A 372 19.57 6.33 -8.69
CA THR A 372 20.87 6.47 -9.36
C THR A 372 21.78 5.26 -9.14
N GLY A 373 21.30 4.22 -8.43
CA GLY A 373 22.03 3.00 -8.15
C GLY A 373 22.55 2.29 -9.41
N ARG A 374 23.66 1.54 -9.26
CA ARG A 374 24.31 0.81 -10.36
C ARG A 374 23.41 -0.24 -11.00
N PHE A 375 22.47 -0.82 -10.25
CA PHE A 375 21.59 -1.87 -10.74
C PHE A 375 20.28 -1.26 -11.26
N PRO A 376 19.80 -1.67 -12.45
CA PRO A 376 18.57 -1.16 -13.07
C PRO A 376 17.31 -1.79 -12.45
N VAL A 377 17.34 -2.02 -11.13
CA VAL A 377 16.27 -2.68 -10.39
C VAL A 377 15.99 -1.87 -9.12
N ALA A 378 15.51 -0.65 -9.34
CA ALA A 378 15.05 0.23 -8.27
C ALA A 378 14.06 -0.47 -7.33
N HIS A 379 13.16 -1.26 -7.91
CA HIS A 379 12.23 -2.14 -7.22
C HIS A 379 12.85 -2.93 -6.05
N VAL A 380 14.05 -3.50 -6.28
CA VAL A 380 14.77 -4.29 -5.29
C VAL A 380 15.56 -3.37 -4.34
N ALA A 381 16.01 -2.22 -4.83
CA ALA A 381 16.78 -1.26 -4.04
C ALA A 381 15.94 -0.44 -3.05
N CYS A 382 14.63 -0.25 -3.29
CA CYS A 382 13.75 0.54 -2.42
C CYS A 382 13.65 -0.03 -1.01
N LEU A 383 13.41 -1.35 -0.92
CA LEU A 383 13.10 -2.04 0.34
C LEU A 383 14.02 -3.24 0.59
N GLY A 384 14.73 -3.73 -0.42
CA GLY A 384 15.75 -4.76 -0.26
C GLY A 384 15.18 -6.16 -0.10
N LEU A 385 15.34 -7.00 -1.13
CA LEU A 385 15.42 -8.47 -0.94
C LEU A 385 16.67 -8.85 -0.13
N VAL A 386 17.62 -7.92 -0.04
CA VAL A 386 18.88 -8.05 0.69
C VAL A 386 19.05 -6.76 1.48
N PRO A 387 18.99 -6.77 2.83
CA PRO A 387 19.13 -5.56 3.66
C PRO A 387 20.41 -4.77 3.39
N ARG A 388 21.47 -5.42 2.87
CA ARG A 388 22.73 -4.78 2.46
C ARG A 388 22.62 -3.93 1.17
N VAL A 389 21.53 -4.04 0.42
CA VAL A 389 21.34 -3.42 -0.90
C VAL A 389 20.30 -2.28 -0.86
N ALA A 390 19.62 -2.06 0.27
CA ALA A 390 18.73 -0.91 0.45
C ALA A 390 19.56 0.39 0.37
N SER A 391 19.67 0.96 -0.83
CA SER A 391 20.77 1.86 -1.20
C SER A 391 20.43 3.35 -1.14
N SER A 392 19.25 3.72 -0.65
CA SER A 392 18.87 5.13 -0.45
C SER A 392 18.19 5.36 0.91
N PRO A 393 18.98 5.72 1.94
CA PRO A 393 18.44 6.15 3.24
C PRO A 393 17.49 7.34 3.14
N ALA A 394 17.67 8.23 2.15
CA ALA A 394 16.82 9.41 2.02
C ALA A 394 15.41 9.03 1.53
N ILE A 395 15.30 8.10 0.57
CA ILE A 395 14.00 7.61 0.12
C ILE A 395 13.28 6.84 1.24
N MET A 396 13.98 5.95 1.95
CA MET A 396 13.38 5.24 3.10
C MET A 396 12.85 6.22 4.16
N ARG A 397 13.63 7.25 4.49
CA ARG A 397 13.20 8.31 5.40
C ARG A 397 11.98 9.06 4.88
N ARG A 398 11.95 9.39 3.57
CA ARG A 398 10.81 10.08 2.95
C ARG A 398 9.53 9.24 3.00
N VAL A 399 9.64 7.94 2.72
CA VAL A 399 8.52 7.00 2.86
C VAL A 399 8.06 6.91 4.32
N ALA A 400 8.99 6.78 5.26
CA ALA A 400 8.69 6.76 6.69
C ALA A 400 7.95 8.03 7.16
N GLN A 401 8.37 9.20 6.68
CA GLN A 401 7.68 10.47 6.95
C GLN A 401 6.25 10.50 6.45
N GLU A 402 5.98 9.98 5.24
CA GLU A 402 4.61 9.87 4.73
C GLU A 402 3.77 8.88 5.54
N ILE A 403 4.36 7.78 6.03
CA ILE A 403 3.65 6.78 6.87
C ILE A 403 3.17 7.38 8.19
N ILE A 404 4.02 8.14 8.89
CA ILE A 404 3.72 8.64 10.25
C ILE A 404 3.01 10.00 10.26
N GLN A 405 2.93 10.66 9.11
CA GLN A 405 2.17 11.90 8.99
C GLN A 405 0.68 11.52 9.12
N LEU A 406 0.01 12.16 10.07
CA LEU A 406 -1.43 12.01 10.30
C LEU A 406 -2.09 13.38 10.10
N GLN A 407 -3.38 13.40 9.74
CA GLN A 407 -4.13 14.63 9.50
C GLN A 407 -4.97 15.09 10.68
#